data_AF-F7ZE40-F1
#
_entry.id   AF-F7ZE40-F1
#
_cell.length_a   1.000
_cell.length_b   1.000
_cell.length_c   1.000
_cell.angle_alpha   90.00
_cell.angle_beta   90.00
_cell.angle_gamma   90.00
#
_symmetry.space_group_name_H-M   'P 1'
#
loop_
_entity.id
_entity.type
_entity.pdbx_description
1 polymer ?
#
loop_
_entity_poly.entity_id
_entity_poly.type
_entity_poly.pdbx_seq_one_letter_code
_entity_poly.pdbx_strand_id
1 'polypeptide(L)'
;MTHQDKNLTRALAILATHPDQDDFTCRGNIISVRGQRLNLTLDDDRAVLEILMTNAEFGYAVTYWEMAAKELRNMQNAWSEEELAKSAA
;
A
#
# COMPACT_ATOMS: atom_id res chain seq x y z
N MET A 1 26.83 -10.36 -6.56
CA MET A 1 25.70 -10.07 -5.66
C MET A 1 24.45 -10.59 -6.34
N THR A 2 23.68 -11.46 -5.70
CA THR A 2 22.46 -12.01 -6.33
C THR A 2 21.35 -10.95 -6.37
N HIS A 3 20.31 -11.17 -7.18
CA HIS A 3 19.12 -10.30 -7.16
C HIS A 3 18.47 -10.26 -5.76
N GLN A 4 18.47 -11.39 -5.05
CA GLN A 4 17.94 -11.49 -3.69
C GLN A 4 18.74 -10.65 -2.70
N ASP A 5 20.08 -10.69 -2.75
CA ASP A 5 20.95 -9.87 -1.89
C ASP A 5 20.72 -8.37 -2.12
N LYS A 6 20.53 -7.97 -3.39
CA LYS A 6 20.23 -6.58 -3.77
C LYS A 6 18.91 -6.12 -3.17
N ASN A 7 17.85 -6.91 -3.31
CA ASN A 7 16.51 -6.55 -2.81
C ASN A 7 16.48 -6.53 -1.28
N LEU A 8 17.14 -7.48 -0.62
CA LEU A 8 17.32 -7.45 0.84
C LEU A 8 18.06 -6.19 1.30
N THR A 9 19.16 -5.84 0.63
CA THR A 9 19.92 -4.62 0.96
C THR A 9 19.06 -3.36 0.82
N ARG A 10 18.25 -3.26 -0.23
CA ARG A 10 17.30 -2.14 -0.42
C ARG A 10 16.26 -2.08 0.70
N ALA A 11 15.65 -3.22 1.05
CA ALA A 11 14.66 -3.29 2.12
C ALA A 11 15.26 -2.88 3.47
N LEU A 12 16.44 -3.40 3.81
CA LEU A 12 17.15 -3.04 5.05
C LEU A 12 17.51 -1.55 5.09
N ALA A 13 17.90 -0.95 3.96
CA ALA A 13 18.17 0.48 3.88
C ALA A 13 16.91 1.32 4.18
N ILE A 14 15.73 0.88 3.75
CA ILE A 14 14.44 1.52 4.08
C ILE A 14 14.12 1.32 5.57
N LEU A 15 14.25 0.10 6.09
CA LEU A 15 13.96 -0.16 7.51
C LEU A 15 14.90 0.59 8.46
N ALA A 16 16.15 0.81 8.05
CA ALA A 16 17.13 1.60 8.81
C ALA A 16 16.75 3.08 8.92
N THR A 17 15.84 3.60 8.08
CA THR A 17 15.28 4.95 8.26
C THR A 17 14.18 4.99 9.32
N HIS A 18 13.86 3.86 9.97
CA HIS A 18 12.79 3.71 10.95
C HIS A 18 11.47 4.33 10.45
N PRO A 19 10.91 3.83 9.33
CA PRO A 19 9.65 4.32 8.82
C PRO A 19 8.52 4.03 9.81
N ASP A 20 7.63 4.99 9.97
CA ASP A 20 6.39 4.88 10.73
C ASP A 20 5.20 4.75 9.78
N GLN A 21 4.03 4.42 10.32
CA GLN A 21 2.80 4.22 9.54
C GLN A 21 2.38 5.43 8.66
N ASP A 22 2.83 6.65 8.98
CA ASP A 22 2.45 7.88 8.27
C ASP A 22 3.38 8.17 7.07
N ASP A 23 4.53 7.50 7.00
CA ASP A 23 5.46 7.60 5.88
C ASP A 23 5.00 6.88 4.60
N PHE A 24 3.95 6.08 4.71
CA PHE A 24 3.45 5.23 3.64
C PHE A 24 2.41 5.95 2.80
N THR A 25 2.71 6.11 1.51
CA THR A 25 1.73 6.62 0.56
C THR A 25 1.55 5.67 -0.62
N CYS A 26 0.29 5.45 -0.98
CA CYS A 26 -0.10 4.63 -2.11
C CYS A 26 -0.65 5.53 -3.23
N ARG A 27 -0.11 5.40 -4.44
CA ARG A 27 -0.61 6.08 -5.63
C ARG A 27 -0.63 5.11 -6.81
N GLY A 28 -1.81 4.57 -7.11
CA GLY A 28 -1.97 3.54 -8.12
C GLY A 28 -1.13 2.31 -7.78
N ASN A 29 -0.20 1.94 -8.66
CA ASN A 29 0.75 0.84 -8.49
C ASN A 29 2.04 1.22 -7.76
N ILE A 30 2.18 2.47 -7.30
CA ILE A 30 3.39 2.96 -6.62
C ILE A 30 3.13 3.06 -5.11
N ILE A 31 4.01 2.45 -4.33
CA ILE A 31 4.11 2.64 -2.89
C ILE A 31 5.36 3.51 -2.64
N SER A 32 5.20 4.59 -1.90
CA SER A 32 6.33 5.43 -1.49
C SER A 32 6.51 5.39 0.02
N VAL A 33 7.77 5.27 0.45
CA VAL A 33 8.18 5.16 1.86
C VAL A 33 9.43 5.99 2.06
N ARG A 34 9.39 7.01 2.91
CA ARG A 34 10.54 7.89 3.20
C ARG A 34 11.30 8.34 1.94
N GLY A 35 10.57 8.67 0.88
CA GLY A 35 11.10 9.12 -0.41
C GLY A 35 11.55 8.02 -1.39
N GLN A 36 11.61 6.76 -0.97
CA GLN A 36 11.82 5.62 -1.86
C GLN A 36 10.51 5.25 -2.55
N ARG A 37 10.56 4.95 -3.85
CA ARG A 37 9.39 4.59 -4.66
C ARG A 37 9.53 3.15 -5.13
N LEU A 38 8.53 2.33 -4.82
CA LEU A 38 8.45 0.92 -5.15
C LEU A 38 7.25 0.70 -6.06
N ASN A 39 7.47 0.09 -7.23
CA ASN A 39 6.44 -0.17 -8.20
C ASN A 39 5.99 -1.64 -8.15
N LEU A 40 4.71 -1.87 -7.83
CA LEU A 40 4.09 -3.19 -7.75
C LEU A 40 4.11 -3.97 -9.09
N THR A 41 4.39 -3.32 -10.22
CA THR A 41 4.51 -4.01 -11.52
C THR A 41 5.92 -4.53 -11.79
N LEU A 42 6.90 -4.23 -10.93
CA LEU A 42 8.29 -4.67 -11.09
C LEU A 42 8.62 -5.76 -10.05
N ASP A 43 9.15 -6.88 -10.52
CA ASP A 43 9.45 -8.05 -9.67
C ASP A 43 10.41 -7.72 -8.53
N ASP A 44 11.48 -6.98 -8.82
CA ASP A 44 12.46 -6.54 -7.83
C ASP A 44 11.81 -5.69 -6.72
N ASP A 45 10.87 -4.81 -7.07
CA ASP A 45 10.20 -3.93 -6.09
C ASP A 45 9.15 -4.68 -5.29
N ARG A 46 8.46 -5.64 -5.89
CA ARG A 46 7.57 -6.57 -5.17
C ARG A 46 8.34 -7.37 -4.14
N ALA A 47 9.50 -7.92 -4.51
CA ALA A 47 10.35 -8.65 -3.57
C ALA A 47 10.83 -7.77 -2.40
N VAL A 48 11.14 -6.50 -2.65
CA VAL A 48 11.46 -5.54 -1.58
C VAL A 48 10.25 -5.34 -0.66
N LEU A 49 9.05 -5.10 -1.22
CA LEU A 49 7.83 -4.92 -0.44
C LEU A 49 7.49 -6.14 0.42
N GLU A 50 7.63 -7.36 -0.12
CA GLU A 50 7.41 -8.61 0.63
C GLU A 50 8.28 -8.68 1.90
N ILE A 51 9.54 -8.25 1.81
CA ILE A 51 10.44 -8.19 2.98
C ILE A 51 9.95 -7.11 3.96
N LEU A 52 9.59 -5.93 3.44
CA LEU A 52 9.14 -4.81 4.27
C LEU A 52 7.83 -5.13 5.03
N MET A 53 6.95 -5.94 4.46
CA MET A 53 5.71 -6.39 5.12
C MET A 53 5.95 -7.21 6.40
N THR A 54 7.17 -7.69 6.66
CA THR A 54 7.53 -8.32 7.95
C THR A 54 7.64 -7.32 9.10
N ASN A 55 7.73 -6.02 8.80
CA ASN A 55 7.73 -4.95 9.78
C ASN A 55 6.28 -4.56 10.18
N ALA A 56 6.04 -4.41 11.48
CA ALA A 56 4.70 -4.15 12.01
C ALA A 56 4.09 -2.83 11.51
N GLU A 57 4.89 -1.77 11.37
CA GLU A 57 4.42 -0.45 10.91
C GLU A 57 3.91 -0.51 9.47
N PHE A 58 4.57 -1.30 8.61
CA PHE A 58 4.08 -1.58 7.25
C PHE A 58 2.74 -2.33 7.29
N GLY A 59 2.61 -3.32 8.16
CA GLY A 59 1.36 -4.07 8.35
C GLY A 59 0.20 -3.18 8.82
N TYR A 60 0.45 -2.26 9.75
CA TYR A 60 -0.55 -1.31 10.22
C TYR A 60 -0.98 -0.34 9.12
N ALA A 61 -0.03 0.24 8.38
CA ALA A 61 -0.33 1.14 7.28
C ALA A 61 -1.21 0.46 6.22
N VAL A 62 -0.86 -0.77 5.80
CA VAL A 62 -1.66 -1.54 4.82
C VAL A 62 -3.07 -1.82 5.34
N THR A 63 -3.20 -2.21 6.62
CA THR A 63 -4.50 -2.45 7.25
C THR A 63 -5.38 -1.19 7.23
N TYR A 64 -4.80 -0.03 7.55
CA TYR A 64 -5.50 1.25 7.49
C TYR A 64 -6.03 1.54 6.08
N TRP A 65 -5.20 1.38 5.05
CA TRP A 65 -5.62 1.59 3.65
C TRP A 65 -6.73 0.63 3.20
N GLU A 66 -6.67 -0.64 3.63
CA GLU A 66 -7.72 -1.62 3.34
C GLU A 66 -9.06 -1.21 3.96
N MET A 67 -9.04 -0.78 5.24
CA MET A 67 -10.22 -0.30 5.93
C MET A 67 -10.82 0.94 5.26
N ALA A 68 -9.99 1.94 4.94
CA ALA A 68 -10.43 3.15 4.26
C ALA A 68 -11.02 2.84 2.87
N ALA A 69 -10.39 1.95 2.10
CA ALA A 69 -10.90 1.53 0.80
C ALA A 69 -12.26 0.82 0.91
N LYS A 70 -12.43 -0.03 1.94
CA LYS A 70 -13.70 -0.71 2.22
C LYS A 70 -14.80 0.29 2.57
N GLU A 71 -14.50 1.26 3.42
CA GLU A 71 -15.46 2.31 3.82
C GLU A 71 -15.90 3.15 2.61
N LEU A 72 -14.96 3.58 1.76
CA LEU A 72 -15.28 4.33 0.54
C LEU A 72 -16.17 3.53 -0.42
N ARG A 73 -15.94 2.22 -0.57
CA ARG A 73 -16.79 1.35 -1.39
C ARG A 73 -18.20 1.22 -0.80
N ASN A 74 -18.33 1.14 0.52
CA ASN A 74 -19.64 1.09 1.18
C ASN A 74 -20.43 2.38 0.91
N MET A 75 -19.78 3.55 1.01
CA MET A 75 -20.40 4.83 0.69
C MET A 75 -20.83 4.92 -0.78
N GLN A 76 -19.97 4.45 -1.70
CA GLN A 76 -20.29 4.40 -3.13
C GLN A 76 -21.52 3.52 -3.42
N ASN A 77 -21.62 2.36 -2.78
CA ASN A 77 -22.75 1.45 -2.95
C ASN A 77 -24.05 2.06 -2.44
N ALA A 78 -24.03 2.65 -1.23
CA ALA A 78 -25.20 3.30 -0.65
C ALA A 78 -25.73 4.43 -1.55
N TRP A 79 -24.83 5.25 -2.11
CA TRP A 79 -25.22 6.29 -3.06
C TRP A 79 -25.80 5.72 -4.36
N SER A 80 -25.20 4.64 -4.89
CA SER A 80 -25.68 4.00 -6.12
C SER A 80 -27.08 3.41 -5.96
N GLU A 81 -27.38 2.82 -4.80
CA GLU A 81 -28.72 2.32 -4.46
C GLU A 81 -29.75 3.44 -4.35
N GLU A 82 -29.38 4.57 -3.72
CA GLU A 82 -30.24 5.74 -3.60
C GLU A 82 -30.60 6.35 -4.96
N GLU A 83 -29.63 6.49 -5.86
CA GLU A 83 -29.86 7.03 -7.21
C GLU A 83 -30.71 6.10 -8.08
N LEU A 84 -30.52 4.78 -7.97
CA LEU A 84 -31.38 3.80 -8.64
C LEU A 84 -32.83 3.92 -8.15
N ALA A 85 -33.05 4.06 -6.85
CA ALA A 85 -34.39 4.22 -6.28
C ALA A 85 -35.08 5.51 -6.76
N LYS A 86 -34.34 6.63 -6.86
CA LYS A 86 -34.86 7.90 -7.42
C LYS A 86 -35.22 7.80 -8.90
N SER A 87 -34.45 7.04 -9.68
CA SER A 87 -34.71 6.86 -11.12
C SER A 87 -35.91 5.97 -11.44
N ALA A 88 -36.37 5.18 -10.47
CA ALA A 88 -37.49 4.24 -10.60
C ALA A 88 -38.83 4.78 -10.08
N ALA A 89 -38.84 6.00 -9.52
CA ALA A 89 -40.01 6.71 -9.00
C ALA A 89 -40.45 7.83 -9.95
#